data_AF-A0A266QCZ3-F1
#
_entry.id   AF-A0A266QCZ3-F1
#
_cell.length_a   1.000
_cell.length_b   1.000
_cell.length_c   1.000
_cell.angle_alpha   90.00
_cell.angle_beta   90.00
_cell.angle_gamma   90.00
#
_symmetry.space_group_name_H-M   'P 1'
#
loop_
_entity.id
_entity.type
_entity.pdbx_description
1 polymer ?
#
loop_
_entity_poly.entity_id
_entity_poly.type
_entity_poly.pdbx_seq_one_letter_code
_entity_poly.pdbx_strand_id
1 'polypeptide(L)'
;MSKPLIYIDQNIIGLQLQGIISLAKRDDVAWVYSKEHFAEIRRSNEPAKYLDVLTAIDAKLLDLVLDENWKITGEARLNESGTSHQHYDAYIEANKDVDFDDTLFDPFQVWVNGGEDEGSLRDLPEKFAHQILSLTSELPFDTTEMIGKVKSITPKFDSIIEEMLLNGNDIEKTRAAFGDEKGAIGSISGEKEIEKIWEIISPTMQGTEISCDQFFGFDPIEKQGYDFWPMYLGIIGCNAVLDILGFQAEKKCRKLNKIHNVRSDAGHIAMGAYCSAILSKDKRLIKRAKAIYGYKRIGTSPILVTQRLTSDCGRKSIPTTQI
;
A
#
# COMPACT_ATOMS: atom_id res chain seq x y z
N MET A 1 27.16 -12.45 9.80
CA MET A 1 25.93 -11.64 9.93
C MET A 1 25.42 -11.41 8.52
N SER A 2 24.12 -11.58 8.27
CA SER A 2 23.53 -11.20 6.98
C SER A 2 23.61 -9.68 6.82
N LYS A 3 23.81 -9.22 5.59
CA LYS A 3 23.89 -7.80 5.23
C LYS A 3 22.51 -7.15 5.50
N PRO A 4 22.42 -6.05 6.26
CA PRO A 4 21.15 -5.34 6.47
C PRO A 4 20.49 -4.95 5.14
N LEU A 5 19.18 -5.18 5.06
CA LEU A 5 18.37 -4.81 3.91
C LEU A 5 17.75 -3.43 4.15
N ILE A 6 17.92 -2.51 3.21
CA ILE A 6 17.32 -1.17 3.27
C ILE A 6 16.36 -1.01 2.11
N TYR A 7 15.08 -1.03 2.43
CA TYR A 7 14.01 -0.75 1.47
C TYR A 7 13.99 0.75 1.16
N ILE A 8 14.02 1.11 -0.11
CA ILE A 8 13.88 2.50 -0.55
C ILE A 8 12.48 2.71 -1.08
N ASP A 9 11.83 3.81 -0.70
CA ASP A 9 10.59 4.28 -1.33
C ASP A 9 10.91 4.91 -2.70
N GLN A 10 9.96 4.88 -3.64
CA GLN A 10 10.06 5.49 -4.96
C GLN A 10 10.48 6.97 -4.89
N ASN A 11 10.04 7.73 -3.88
CA ASN A 11 10.44 9.13 -3.76
C ASN A 11 11.95 9.31 -3.48
N ILE A 12 12.63 8.31 -2.91
CA ILE A 12 14.08 8.32 -2.69
C ILE A 12 14.82 8.14 -4.02
N ILE A 13 14.32 7.24 -4.88
CA ILE A 13 14.82 7.09 -6.26
C ILE A 13 14.68 8.41 -7.01
N GLY A 14 13.54 9.09 -6.85
CA GLY A 14 13.33 10.43 -7.43
C GLY A 14 14.34 11.47 -6.93
N LEU A 15 14.66 11.49 -5.64
CA LEU A 15 15.69 12.39 -5.09
C LEU A 15 17.09 12.09 -5.65
N GLN A 16 17.43 10.81 -5.81
CA GLN A 16 18.70 10.38 -6.41
C GLN A 16 18.79 10.83 -7.87
N LEU A 17 17.73 10.60 -8.65
CA LEU A 17 17.65 11.00 -10.06
C LEU A 17 17.80 12.52 -10.24
N GLN A 18 17.26 13.30 -9.30
CA GLN A 18 17.35 14.76 -9.29
C GLN A 18 18.72 15.27 -8.79
N GLY A 19 19.62 14.39 -8.35
CA GLY A 19 20.91 14.77 -7.76
C GLY A 19 20.80 15.47 -6.41
N ILE A 20 19.67 15.32 -5.71
CA ILE A 20 19.44 15.92 -4.37
C ILE A 20 20.11 15.08 -3.29
N ILE A 21 20.15 13.76 -3.48
CA ILE A 21 20.89 12.81 -2.65
C ILE A 21 21.87 12.03 -3.52
N SER A 22 22.83 11.35 -2.88
CA SER A 22 23.79 10.48 -3.55
C SER A 22 23.89 9.15 -2.80
N LEU A 23 23.09 8.20 -3.24
CA LEU A 23 23.21 6.78 -2.94
C LEU A 23 24.22 6.16 -3.90
N ALA A 24 24.98 5.20 -3.39
CA ALA A 24 25.95 4.42 -4.14
C ALA A 24 25.85 2.95 -3.75
N LYS A 25 26.43 2.08 -4.58
CA LYS A 25 26.67 0.69 -4.17
C LYS A 25 27.47 0.65 -2.87
N ARG A 26 27.07 -0.23 -1.97
CA ARG A 26 27.68 -0.39 -0.65
C ARG A 26 27.91 -1.86 -0.34
N ASP A 27 28.98 -2.17 0.38
CA ASP A 27 29.33 -3.54 0.79
C ASP A 27 28.78 -3.89 2.18
N ASP A 28 28.34 -2.90 2.96
CA ASP A 28 27.82 -3.04 4.31
C ASP A 28 26.28 -3.13 4.38
N VAL A 29 25.56 -2.68 3.35
CA VAL A 29 24.08 -2.74 3.25
C VAL A 29 23.61 -3.15 1.85
N ALA A 30 22.45 -3.81 1.73
CA ALA A 30 21.81 -4.04 0.44
C ALA A 30 20.64 -3.07 0.26
N TRP A 31 20.64 -2.32 -0.84
CA TRP A 31 19.49 -1.54 -1.25
C TRP A 31 18.43 -2.47 -1.84
N VAL A 32 17.18 -2.25 -1.47
CA VAL A 32 16.07 -3.13 -1.82
C VAL A 32 14.93 -2.33 -2.41
N TYR A 33 14.37 -2.85 -3.51
CA TYR A 33 13.14 -2.37 -4.13
C TYR A 33 12.19 -3.57 -4.35
N SER A 34 10.97 -3.31 -4.84
CA SER A 34 9.93 -4.34 -5.04
C SER A 34 9.14 -4.08 -6.33
N LYS A 35 8.18 -4.96 -6.63
CA LYS A 35 7.22 -4.75 -7.73
C LYS A 35 6.31 -3.53 -7.53
N GLU A 36 6.16 -2.99 -6.32
CA GLU A 36 5.47 -1.70 -6.09
C GLU A 36 6.14 -0.57 -6.88
N HIS A 37 7.47 -0.59 -6.95
CA HIS A 37 8.23 0.38 -7.74
C HIS A 37 7.93 0.25 -9.22
N PHE A 38 7.78 -0.98 -9.73
CA PHE A 38 7.46 -1.21 -11.13
C PHE A 38 6.06 -0.71 -11.49
N ALA A 39 5.09 -0.88 -10.60
CA ALA A 39 3.75 -0.31 -10.78
C ALA A 39 3.80 1.23 -10.92
N GLU A 40 4.64 1.90 -10.13
CA GLU A 40 4.85 3.36 -10.24
C GLU A 40 5.66 3.76 -11.48
N ILE A 41 6.75 3.05 -11.76
CA ILE A 41 7.65 3.30 -12.90
C ILE A 41 6.89 3.13 -14.22
N ARG A 42 5.99 2.14 -14.32
CA ARG A 42 5.11 1.91 -15.49
C ARG A 42 4.26 3.13 -15.84
N ARG A 43 3.89 3.95 -14.84
CA ARG A 43 3.09 5.18 -15.02
C ARG A 43 3.95 6.40 -15.36
N SER A 44 5.27 6.27 -15.36
CA SER A 44 6.19 7.38 -15.66
C SER A 44 6.45 7.51 -17.16
N ASN A 45 6.79 8.72 -17.62
CA ASN A 45 7.12 8.97 -19.02
C ASN A 45 8.50 8.42 -19.42
N GLU A 46 9.40 8.18 -18.45
CA GLU A 46 10.78 7.75 -18.70
C GLU A 46 11.19 6.62 -17.72
N PRO A 47 10.61 5.41 -17.83
CA PRO A 47 10.87 4.29 -16.93
C PRO A 47 12.36 3.97 -16.75
N ALA A 48 13.12 3.98 -17.86
CA ALA A 48 14.54 3.66 -17.88
C ALA A 48 15.35 4.49 -16.88
N LYS A 49 15.05 5.79 -16.69
CA LYS A 49 15.78 6.65 -15.75
C LYS A 49 15.70 6.17 -14.30
N TYR A 50 14.55 5.64 -13.89
CA TYR A 50 14.37 5.11 -12.55
C TYR A 50 15.05 3.74 -12.40
N LEU A 51 14.98 2.90 -13.43
CA LEU A 51 15.65 1.60 -13.47
C LEU A 51 17.17 1.75 -13.46
N ASP A 52 17.72 2.74 -14.16
CA ASP A 52 19.15 3.09 -14.17
C ASP A 52 19.63 3.46 -12.77
N VAL A 53 18.85 4.22 -12.00
CA VAL A 53 19.17 4.53 -10.60
C VAL A 53 19.26 3.25 -9.77
N LEU A 54 18.29 2.36 -9.89
CA LEU A 54 18.30 1.07 -9.17
C LEU A 54 19.51 0.22 -9.56
N THR A 55 19.87 0.18 -10.84
CA THR A 55 21.06 -0.53 -11.34
C THR A 55 22.36 0.10 -10.79
N ALA A 56 22.46 1.43 -10.81
CA ALA A 56 23.65 2.17 -10.40
C ALA A 56 24.00 1.96 -8.91
N ILE A 57 22.98 1.79 -8.06
CA ILE A 57 23.18 1.51 -6.63
C ILE A 57 23.28 0.01 -6.34
N ASP A 58 23.20 -0.88 -7.35
CA ASP A 58 23.15 -2.34 -7.20
C ASP A 58 22.00 -2.80 -6.28
N ALA A 59 20.83 -2.17 -6.43
CA ALA A 59 19.63 -2.53 -5.68
C ALA A 59 19.11 -3.91 -6.10
N LYS A 60 18.56 -4.65 -5.15
CA LYS A 60 18.03 -6.01 -5.34
C LYS A 60 16.52 -6.03 -5.23
N LEU A 61 15.88 -6.85 -6.06
CA LEU A 61 14.43 -7.02 -6.03
C LEU A 61 14.02 -7.92 -4.86
N LEU A 62 13.17 -7.41 -3.98
CA LEU A 62 12.48 -8.18 -2.95
C LEU A 62 11.09 -8.54 -3.46
N ASP A 63 10.80 -9.83 -3.46
CA ASP A 63 9.51 -10.40 -3.85
C ASP A 63 8.87 -11.13 -2.67
N LEU A 64 7.55 -11.15 -2.63
CA LEU A 64 6.81 -12.04 -1.74
C LEU A 64 6.83 -13.46 -2.29
N VAL A 65 7.01 -14.45 -1.41
CA VAL A 65 6.91 -15.86 -1.76
C VAL A 65 5.43 -16.26 -1.77
N LEU A 66 4.99 -16.82 -2.89
CA LEU A 66 3.64 -17.34 -3.06
C LEU A 66 3.64 -18.87 -2.96
N ASP A 67 2.56 -19.45 -2.44
CA ASP A 67 2.34 -20.89 -2.46
C ASP A 67 1.81 -21.37 -3.83
N GLU A 68 1.53 -22.67 -3.93
CA GLU A 68 0.95 -23.30 -5.14
C GLU A 68 -0.44 -22.77 -5.53
N ASN A 69 -1.15 -22.13 -4.59
CA ASN A 69 -2.44 -21.50 -4.79
C ASN A 69 -2.33 -19.99 -4.99
N TRP A 70 -1.12 -19.47 -5.25
CA TRP A 70 -0.82 -18.04 -5.44
C TRP A 70 -1.11 -17.17 -4.21
N LYS A 71 -1.17 -17.76 -3.02
CA LYS A 71 -1.35 -17.03 -1.75
C LYS A 71 -0.01 -16.61 -1.18
N ILE A 72 0.02 -15.45 -0.55
CA ILE A 72 1.23 -14.93 0.11
C ILE A 72 1.54 -15.81 1.32
N THR A 73 2.74 -16.39 1.36
CA THR A 73 3.15 -17.31 2.45
C THR A 73 3.52 -16.58 3.75
N GLY A 74 3.75 -15.27 3.68
CA GLY A 74 4.33 -14.48 4.76
C GLY A 74 5.86 -14.43 4.73
N GLU A 75 6.50 -15.07 3.74
CA GLU A 75 7.93 -14.96 3.48
C GLU A 75 8.23 -14.01 2.31
N ALA A 76 9.43 -13.43 2.32
CA ALA A 76 9.95 -12.63 1.22
C ALA A 76 11.31 -13.17 0.77
N ARG A 77 11.56 -13.12 -0.54
CA ARG A 77 12.79 -13.57 -1.19
C ARG A 77 13.52 -12.38 -1.80
N LEU A 78 14.82 -12.31 -1.56
CA LEU A 78 15.71 -11.40 -2.26
C LEU A 78 16.22 -12.04 -3.54
N ASN A 79 16.01 -11.39 -4.69
CA ASN A 79 16.59 -11.80 -5.96
C ASN A 79 17.99 -11.18 -6.11
N GLU A 80 19.02 -12.00 -5.96
CA GLU A 80 20.42 -11.55 -6.00
C GLU A 80 20.96 -11.37 -7.43
N SER A 81 20.36 -12.06 -8.40
CA SER A 81 20.74 -12.07 -9.81
C SER A 81 19.75 -11.31 -10.68
N GLY A 82 20.26 -10.70 -11.75
CA GLY A 82 19.48 -9.93 -12.71
C GLY A 82 19.65 -8.42 -12.52
N THR A 83 19.26 -7.65 -13.52
CA THR A 83 19.23 -6.18 -13.46
C THR A 83 17.81 -5.68 -13.22
N SER A 84 17.67 -4.46 -12.72
CA SER A 84 16.35 -3.84 -12.55
C SER A 84 15.56 -3.78 -13.86
N HIS A 85 16.24 -3.61 -14.99
CA HIS A 85 15.66 -3.66 -16.33
C HIS A 85 15.10 -5.06 -16.65
N GLN A 86 15.88 -6.12 -16.47
CA GLN A 86 15.41 -7.49 -16.73
C GLN A 86 14.21 -7.86 -15.87
N HIS A 87 14.24 -7.45 -14.60
CA HIS A 87 13.13 -7.68 -13.68
C HIS A 87 11.88 -6.87 -14.08
N TYR A 88 12.05 -5.63 -14.56
CA TYR A 88 10.96 -4.80 -15.04
C TYR A 88 10.35 -5.35 -16.33
N ASP A 89 11.16 -5.78 -17.28
CA ASP A 89 10.68 -6.39 -18.52
C ASP A 89 9.87 -7.65 -18.24
N ALA A 90 10.37 -8.51 -17.34
CA ALA A 90 9.62 -9.69 -16.88
C ALA A 90 8.30 -9.32 -16.18
N TYR A 91 8.29 -8.23 -15.40
CA TYR A 91 7.07 -7.71 -14.78
C TYR A 91 6.08 -7.21 -15.84
N ILE A 92 6.52 -6.47 -16.85
CA ILE A 92 5.64 -5.97 -17.91
C ILE A 92 5.07 -7.11 -18.74
N GLU A 93 5.90 -8.07 -19.13
CA GLU A 93 5.45 -9.24 -19.90
C GLU A 93 4.42 -10.07 -19.12
N ALA A 94 4.66 -10.31 -17.83
CA ALA A 94 3.72 -11.04 -16.98
C ALA A 94 2.36 -10.34 -16.81
N ASN A 95 2.28 -9.02 -17.04
CA ASN A 95 1.05 -8.23 -16.93
C ASN A 95 0.42 -7.88 -18.29
N LYS A 96 0.93 -8.44 -19.39
CA LYS A 96 0.50 -8.07 -20.75
C LYS A 96 -0.66 -8.93 -21.27
N ASP A 97 -0.72 -10.19 -20.84
CA ASP A 97 -1.58 -11.20 -21.45
C ASP A 97 -3.02 -11.18 -20.94
N VAL A 98 -3.28 -10.51 -19.80
CA VAL A 98 -4.60 -10.48 -19.17
C VAL A 98 -5.06 -9.03 -19.04
N ASP A 99 -6.16 -8.70 -19.73
CA ASP A 99 -6.84 -7.41 -19.59
C ASP A 99 -7.61 -7.36 -18.27
N PHE A 100 -6.86 -7.13 -17.18
CA PHE A 100 -7.39 -6.97 -15.83
C PHE A 100 -7.28 -5.52 -15.38
N ASP A 101 -8.43 -4.90 -15.10
CA ASP A 101 -8.49 -3.56 -14.51
C ASP A 101 -8.23 -3.64 -13.00
N ASP A 102 -6.99 -3.38 -12.61
CA ASP A 102 -6.52 -3.30 -11.22
C ASP A 102 -7.06 -2.07 -10.44
N THR A 103 -7.83 -1.21 -11.11
CA THR A 103 -8.51 -0.05 -10.54
C THR A 103 -10.00 -0.26 -10.31
N LEU A 104 -10.53 -1.45 -10.60
CA LEU A 104 -11.96 -1.75 -10.51
C LEU A 104 -12.58 -1.31 -9.17
N PHE A 105 -11.92 -1.56 -8.04
CA PHE A 105 -12.42 -1.23 -6.70
C PHE A 105 -11.99 0.16 -6.19
N ASP A 106 -11.32 0.97 -6.99
CA ASP A 106 -10.92 2.33 -6.63
C ASP A 106 -12.12 3.23 -6.23
N PRO A 107 -13.28 3.19 -6.93
CA PRO A 107 -14.45 3.96 -6.53
C PRO A 107 -14.94 3.60 -5.12
N PHE A 108 -14.93 2.32 -4.76
CA PHE A 108 -15.30 1.86 -3.42
C PHE A 108 -14.35 2.45 -2.37
N GLN A 109 -13.03 2.34 -2.60
CA GLN A 109 -12.04 2.87 -1.66
C GLN A 109 -12.15 4.40 -1.52
N VAL A 110 -12.40 5.11 -2.62
CA VAL A 110 -12.63 6.57 -2.60
C VAL A 110 -13.89 6.91 -1.83
N TRP A 111 -14.97 6.17 -2.05
CA TRP A 111 -16.25 6.39 -1.39
C TRP A 111 -16.14 6.26 0.12
N VAL A 112 -15.57 5.16 0.65
CA VAL A 112 -15.43 4.95 2.10
C VAL A 112 -14.53 5.98 2.79
N ASN A 113 -13.73 6.72 2.03
CA ASN A 113 -12.89 7.82 2.53
C ASN A 113 -13.58 9.20 2.45
N GLY A 114 -14.83 9.25 2.00
CA GLY A 114 -15.61 10.48 1.81
C GLY A 114 -15.28 11.24 0.52
N GLY A 115 -14.88 10.52 -0.54
CA GLY A 115 -14.73 11.08 -1.89
C GLY A 115 -16.03 10.99 -2.70
N GLU A 116 -16.24 11.95 -3.60
CA GLU A 116 -17.45 12.03 -4.42
C GLU A 116 -17.21 11.32 -5.77
N ASP A 117 -17.83 10.14 -5.95
CA ASP A 117 -17.86 9.43 -7.24
C ASP A 117 -18.99 8.37 -7.30
N GLU A 118 -20.23 8.82 -7.07
CA GLU A 118 -21.40 7.93 -7.06
C GLU A 118 -21.57 7.16 -8.37
N GLY A 119 -21.33 7.82 -9.51
CA GLY A 119 -21.49 7.21 -10.83
C GLY A 119 -20.58 6.00 -11.01
N SER A 120 -19.27 6.17 -10.76
CA SER A 120 -18.33 5.05 -10.90
C SER A 120 -18.58 3.96 -9.87
N LEU A 121 -19.12 4.30 -8.69
CA LEU A 121 -19.51 3.32 -7.68
C LEU A 121 -20.76 2.53 -8.11
N ARG A 122 -21.78 3.16 -8.70
CA ARG A 122 -22.97 2.49 -9.26
C ARG A 122 -22.62 1.55 -10.40
N ASP A 123 -21.61 1.88 -11.20
CA ASP A 123 -21.16 1.02 -12.30
C ASP A 123 -20.37 -0.21 -11.81
N LEU A 124 -19.91 -0.23 -10.55
CA LEU A 124 -19.00 -1.26 -10.03
C LEU A 124 -19.54 -2.70 -10.17
N PRO A 125 -20.80 -3.02 -9.84
CA PRO A 125 -21.34 -4.37 -9.99
C PRO A 125 -21.33 -4.87 -11.44
N GLU A 126 -21.65 -3.98 -12.39
CA GLU A 126 -21.64 -4.31 -13.82
C GLU A 126 -20.21 -4.50 -14.34
N LYS A 127 -19.30 -3.57 -14.01
CA LYS A 127 -17.87 -3.67 -14.39
C LYS A 127 -17.22 -4.93 -13.81
N PHE A 128 -17.53 -5.27 -12.56
CA PHE A 128 -17.07 -6.51 -11.92
C PHE A 128 -17.58 -7.74 -12.67
N ALA A 129 -18.89 -7.79 -12.97
CA ALA A 129 -19.47 -8.89 -13.73
C ALA A 129 -18.83 -9.02 -15.11
N HIS A 130 -18.67 -7.91 -15.82
CA HIS A 130 -18.06 -7.88 -17.15
C HIS A 130 -16.61 -8.39 -17.12
N GLN A 131 -15.81 -7.93 -16.16
CA GLN A 131 -14.41 -8.36 -16.03
C GLN A 131 -14.30 -9.86 -15.76
N ILE A 132 -15.06 -10.41 -14.81
CA ILE A 132 -15.05 -11.86 -14.53
C ILE A 132 -15.45 -12.67 -15.77
N LEU A 133 -16.49 -12.25 -16.49
CA LEU A 133 -16.93 -12.92 -17.70
C LEU A 133 -15.89 -12.83 -18.82
N SER A 134 -15.24 -11.67 -18.98
CA SER A 134 -14.16 -11.47 -19.95
C SER A 134 -12.98 -12.42 -19.66
N LEU A 135 -12.47 -12.40 -18.42
CA LEU A 135 -11.35 -13.23 -17.97
C LEU A 135 -11.61 -14.73 -18.11
N THR A 136 -12.86 -15.15 -17.96
CA THR A 136 -13.22 -16.58 -18.03
C THR A 136 -13.59 -17.03 -19.44
N SER A 137 -13.95 -16.12 -20.35
CA SER A 137 -14.45 -16.46 -21.68
C SER A 137 -13.45 -17.22 -22.57
N GLU A 138 -12.14 -17.01 -22.35
CA GLU A 138 -11.06 -17.64 -23.13
C GLU A 138 -10.52 -18.92 -22.49
N LEU A 139 -11.06 -19.33 -21.34
CA LEU A 139 -10.58 -20.52 -20.63
C LEU A 139 -11.05 -21.80 -21.34
N PRO A 140 -10.20 -22.85 -21.44
CA PRO A 140 -10.50 -24.05 -22.22
C PRO A 140 -11.46 -25.03 -21.52
N PHE A 141 -12.27 -24.57 -20.56
CA PHE A 141 -13.17 -25.38 -19.75
C PHE A 141 -14.56 -24.73 -19.58
N ASP A 142 -15.53 -25.52 -19.14
CA ASP A 142 -16.93 -25.07 -18.97
C ASP A 142 -17.04 -23.97 -17.90
N THR A 143 -17.53 -22.80 -18.30
CA THR A 143 -17.70 -21.62 -17.46
C THR A 143 -19.15 -21.40 -17.02
N THR A 144 -20.06 -22.33 -17.29
CA THR A 144 -21.50 -22.21 -16.95
C THR A 144 -21.72 -21.94 -15.46
N GLU A 145 -20.97 -22.61 -14.58
CA GLU A 145 -21.04 -22.37 -13.14
C GLU A 145 -20.63 -20.92 -12.78
N MET A 146 -19.55 -20.42 -13.38
CA MET A 146 -19.07 -19.06 -13.16
C MET A 146 -20.08 -18.02 -13.63
N ILE A 147 -20.68 -18.22 -14.81
CA ILE A 147 -21.77 -17.36 -15.33
C ILE A 147 -22.95 -17.35 -14.35
N GLY A 148 -23.32 -18.52 -13.81
CA GLY A 148 -24.36 -18.65 -12.79
C GLY A 148 -24.02 -17.87 -11.51
N LYS A 149 -22.78 -17.99 -11.01
CA LYS A 149 -22.30 -17.27 -9.84
C LYS A 149 -22.33 -15.76 -10.05
N VAL A 150 -21.82 -15.26 -11.18
CA VAL A 150 -21.85 -13.83 -11.53
C VAL A 150 -23.29 -13.32 -11.52
N LYS A 151 -24.21 -14.00 -12.23
CA LYS A 151 -25.65 -13.63 -12.24
C LYS A 151 -26.28 -13.59 -10.85
N SER A 152 -25.81 -14.43 -9.92
CA SER A 152 -26.32 -14.46 -8.54
C SER A 152 -25.70 -13.39 -7.62
N ILE A 153 -24.45 -12.98 -7.89
CA ILE A 153 -23.70 -12.03 -7.06
C ILE A 153 -24.01 -10.60 -7.47
N THR A 154 -24.13 -10.29 -8.77
CA THR A 154 -24.34 -8.92 -9.26
C THR A 154 -25.50 -8.22 -8.58
N PRO A 155 -26.71 -8.81 -8.42
CA PRO A 155 -27.83 -8.13 -7.75
C PRO A 155 -27.58 -7.91 -6.25
N LYS A 156 -26.83 -8.80 -5.58
CA LYS A 156 -26.48 -8.62 -4.16
C LYS A 156 -25.47 -7.49 -4.01
N PHE A 157 -24.49 -7.43 -4.91
CA PHE A 157 -23.49 -6.38 -4.92
C PHE A 157 -24.15 -5.01 -5.20
N ASP A 158 -25.04 -4.95 -6.19
CA ASP A 158 -25.86 -3.78 -6.48
C ASP A 158 -26.65 -3.27 -5.26
N SER A 159 -27.32 -4.20 -4.55
CA SER A 159 -28.02 -3.85 -3.30
C SER A 159 -27.10 -3.27 -2.22
N ILE A 160 -25.87 -3.76 -2.09
CA ILE A 160 -24.88 -3.22 -1.15
C ILE A 160 -24.47 -1.81 -1.57
N ILE A 161 -24.24 -1.58 -2.86
CA ILE A 161 -23.88 -0.26 -3.38
C ILE A 161 -25.01 0.75 -3.15
N GLU A 162 -26.26 0.39 -3.45
CA GLU A 162 -27.40 1.29 -3.19
C GLU A 162 -27.57 1.58 -1.70
N GLU A 163 -27.36 0.61 -0.81
CA GLU A 163 -27.36 0.85 0.64
C GLU A 163 -26.23 1.81 1.07
N MET A 164 -25.02 1.66 0.52
CA MET A 164 -23.91 2.57 0.79
C MET A 164 -24.21 4.01 0.31
N LEU A 165 -24.85 4.16 -0.85
CA LEU A 165 -25.24 5.45 -1.40
C LEU A 165 -26.32 6.11 -0.54
N LEU A 166 -27.33 5.35 -0.11
CA LEU A 166 -28.41 5.84 0.77
C LEU A 166 -27.90 6.33 2.12
N ASN A 167 -26.91 5.63 2.70
CA ASN A 167 -26.29 6.02 3.96
C ASN A 167 -25.30 7.19 3.82
N GLY A 168 -24.85 7.48 2.60
CA GLY A 168 -23.84 8.49 2.30
C GLY A 168 -22.45 8.09 2.79
N ASN A 169 -21.49 9.01 2.66
CA ASN A 169 -20.08 8.77 2.98
C ASN A 169 -19.43 9.91 3.78
N ASP A 170 -20.19 10.54 4.67
CA ASP A 170 -19.66 11.58 5.54
C ASP A 170 -18.60 10.99 6.48
N ILE A 171 -17.34 11.26 6.14
CA ILE A 171 -16.18 10.73 6.85
C ILE A 171 -16.06 11.31 8.26
N GLU A 172 -16.56 12.53 8.51
CA GLU A 172 -16.53 13.12 9.86
C GLU A 172 -17.61 12.48 10.74
N LYS A 173 -18.80 12.17 10.19
CA LYS A 173 -19.80 11.34 10.89
C LYS A 173 -19.26 9.94 11.18
N THR A 174 -18.56 9.34 10.22
CA THR A 174 -17.94 8.01 10.38
C THR A 174 -16.92 8.02 11.53
N ARG A 175 -16.04 9.02 11.58
CA ARG A 175 -15.08 9.20 12.68
C ARG A 175 -15.74 9.45 14.03
N ALA A 176 -16.77 10.29 14.06
CA ALA A 176 -17.55 10.53 15.27
C ALA A 176 -18.22 9.24 15.79
N ALA A 177 -18.73 8.38 14.90
CA ALA A 177 -19.28 7.07 15.26
C ALA A 177 -18.23 6.12 15.86
N PHE A 178 -16.95 6.28 15.49
CA PHE A 178 -15.82 5.60 16.13
C PHE A 178 -15.28 6.33 17.38
N GLY A 179 -15.98 7.35 17.88
CA GLY A 179 -15.63 8.07 19.10
C GLY A 179 -14.72 9.29 18.90
N ASP A 180 -14.33 9.62 17.66
CA ASP A 180 -13.40 10.72 17.36
C ASP A 180 -14.10 12.04 16.98
N GLU A 181 -15.07 12.49 17.78
CA GLU A 181 -15.87 13.69 17.50
C GLU A 181 -15.05 14.98 17.29
N LYS A 182 -13.83 15.03 17.83
CA LYS A 182 -12.95 16.22 17.81
C LYS A 182 -11.72 16.05 16.91
N GLY A 183 -11.61 14.95 16.16
CA GLY A 183 -10.44 14.69 15.31
C GLY A 183 -9.14 14.48 16.10
N ALA A 184 -9.24 13.96 17.33
CA ALA A 184 -8.12 13.68 18.22
C ALA A 184 -7.19 12.60 17.64
N ILE A 185 -7.73 11.60 16.93
CA ILE A 185 -6.93 10.53 16.31
C ILE A 185 -5.86 11.11 15.38
N GLY A 186 -6.22 12.10 14.55
CA GLY A 186 -5.27 12.73 13.62
C GLY A 186 -4.09 13.44 14.30
N SER A 187 -4.21 13.76 15.59
CA SER A 187 -3.19 14.45 16.39
C SER A 187 -2.36 13.52 17.27
N ILE A 188 -2.66 12.20 17.30
CA ILE A 188 -1.90 11.22 18.06
C ILE A 188 -0.43 11.21 17.61
N SER A 189 0.46 11.14 18.59
CA SER A 189 1.90 11.04 18.36
C SER A 189 2.60 10.26 19.48
N GLY A 190 3.81 9.76 19.18
CA GLY A 190 4.73 9.17 20.15
C GLY A 190 4.80 7.65 20.02
N GLU A 191 4.88 6.94 21.15
CA GLU A 191 4.87 5.48 21.17
C GLU A 191 3.45 4.93 21.30
N LYS A 192 3.25 3.67 20.88
CA LYS A 192 2.00 2.92 21.00
C LYS A 192 0.80 3.63 20.37
N GLU A 193 1.01 4.19 19.18
CA GLU A 193 0.02 5.04 18.50
C GLU A 193 -1.23 4.24 18.10
N ILE A 194 -1.07 3.01 17.61
CA ILE A 194 -2.21 2.13 17.27
C ILE A 194 -3.02 1.78 18.52
N GLU A 195 -2.35 1.47 19.62
CA GLU A 195 -3.01 1.15 20.89
C GLU A 195 -3.77 2.37 21.44
N LYS A 196 -3.21 3.57 21.35
CA LYS A 196 -3.91 4.82 21.72
C LYS A 196 -5.13 5.08 20.85
N ILE A 197 -5.05 4.79 19.55
CA ILE A 197 -6.21 4.86 18.65
C ILE A 197 -7.26 3.84 19.09
N TRP A 198 -6.85 2.61 19.43
CA TRP A 198 -7.76 1.58 19.91
C TRP A 198 -8.44 1.94 21.24
N GLU A 199 -7.76 2.64 22.15
CA GLU A 199 -8.38 3.17 23.38
C GLU A 199 -9.55 4.12 23.10
N ILE A 200 -9.49 4.88 21.99
CA ILE A 200 -10.59 5.76 21.55
C ILE A 200 -11.74 4.96 20.93
N ILE A 201 -11.43 3.94 20.14
CA ILE A 201 -12.41 3.20 19.33
C ILE A 201 -13.09 2.07 20.11
N SER A 202 -12.35 1.34 20.94
CA SER A 202 -12.85 0.15 21.65
C SER A 202 -14.12 0.36 22.48
N PRO A 203 -14.42 1.53 23.09
CA PRO A 203 -15.69 1.77 23.75
C PRO A 203 -16.90 1.70 22.80
N THR A 204 -16.75 2.10 21.53
CA THR A 204 -17.84 2.01 20.54
C THR A 204 -18.01 0.59 19.97
N MET A 205 -17.08 -0.30 20.29
CA MET A 205 -17.07 -1.72 19.89
C MET A 205 -17.57 -2.66 20.99
N GLN A 206 -18.09 -2.14 22.11
CA GLN A 206 -18.58 -2.98 23.19
C GLN A 206 -19.70 -3.91 22.71
N GLY A 207 -19.53 -5.21 22.95
CA GLY A 207 -20.49 -6.25 22.57
C GLY A 207 -20.27 -6.90 21.20
N THR A 208 -19.28 -6.47 20.42
CA THR A 208 -18.97 -7.07 19.11
C THR A 208 -17.91 -8.18 19.15
N GLU A 209 -17.22 -8.36 20.29
CA GLU A 209 -16.05 -9.25 20.45
C GLU A 209 -14.88 -8.95 19.49
N ILE A 210 -14.91 -7.81 18.77
CA ILE A 210 -13.85 -7.42 17.84
C ILE A 210 -12.61 -6.99 18.62
N SER A 211 -11.49 -7.65 18.34
CA SER A 211 -10.17 -7.30 18.84
C SER A 211 -9.52 -6.15 18.06
N CYS A 212 -8.47 -5.56 18.63
CA CYS A 212 -7.65 -4.55 17.96
C CYS A 212 -7.05 -5.11 16.65
N ASP A 213 -6.52 -6.35 16.66
CA ASP A 213 -5.94 -6.98 15.48
C ASP A 213 -6.98 -7.24 14.38
N GLN A 214 -8.20 -7.64 14.74
CA GLN A 214 -9.31 -7.78 13.79
C GLN A 214 -9.69 -6.43 13.18
N PHE A 215 -9.85 -5.39 14.01
CA PHE A 215 -10.25 -4.07 13.56
C PHE A 215 -9.23 -3.42 12.62
N PHE A 216 -7.93 -3.53 12.93
CA PHE A 216 -6.86 -3.02 12.07
C PHE A 216 -6.42 -3.99 10.96
N GLY A 217 -7.10 -5.12 10.79
CA GLY A 217 -6.90 -6.03 9.66
C GLY A 217 -5.70 -6.98 9.76
N PHE A 218 -5.06 -7.10 10.93
CA PHE A 218 -3.98 -8.08 11.17
C PHE A 218 -4.48 -9.50 11.42
N ASP A 219 -5.75 -9.65 11.83
CA ASP A 219 -6.40 -10.93 12.02
C ASP A 219 -7.86 -10.85 11.56
N PRO A 220 -8.14 -10.71 10.25
CA PRO A 220 -9.51 -10.54 9.77
C PRO A 220 -10.38 -11.75 10.16
N ILE A 221 -11.68 -11.48 10.41
CA ILE A 221 -12.66 -12.52 10.78
C ILE A 221 -12.74 -13.59 9.69
N GLU A 222 -12.80 -13.15 8.43
CA GLU A 222 -12.72 -14.01 7.26
C GLU A 222 -11.33 -13.93 6.65
N LYS A 223 -10.54 -14.99 6.82
CA LYS A 223 -9.16 -15.08 6.30
C LYS A 223 -9.07 -15.47 4.84
N GLN A 224 -10.18 -15.54 4.10
CA GLN A 224 -10.20 -15.85 2.66
C GLN A 224 -9.41 -17.13 2.30
N GLY A 225 -9.49 -18.13 3.18
CA GLY A 225 -8.78 -19.40 3.04
C GLY A 225 -7.28 -19.35 3.37
N TYR A 226 -6.76 -18.30 3.99
CA TYR A 226 -5.44 -18.30 4.61
C TYR A 226 -5.50 -18.97 5.99
N ASP A 227 -4.59 -19.91 6.24
CA ASP A 227 -4.42 -20.49 7.58
C ASP A 227 -3.79 -19.47 8.55
N PHE A 228 -2.82 -18.70 8.04
CA PHE A 228 -2.17 -17.60 8.73
C PHE A 228 -2.27 -16.34 7.90
N TRP A 229 -2.73 -15.25 8.50
CA TRP A 229 -2.88 -13.98 7.79
C TRP A 229 -1.51 -13.32 7.56
N PRO A 230 -1.09 -13.10 6.30
CA PRO A 230 0.23 -12.55 6.02
C PRO A 230 0.40 -11.13 6.57
N MET A 231 1.57 -10.85 7.15
CA MET A 231 1.89 -9.53 7.69
C MET A 231 1.73 -8.42 6.64
N TYR A 232 2.12 -8.69 5.39
CA TYR A 232 1.93 -7.76 4.28
C TYR A 232 0.46 -7.32 4.16
N LEU A 233 -0.49 -8.27 4.10
CA LEU A 233 -1.92 -7.96 3.98
C LEU A 233 -2.46 -7.23 5.22
N GLY A 234 -1.97 -7.60 6.41
CA GLY A 234 -2.31 -6.90 7.65
C GLY A 234 -1.88 -5.43 7.64
N ILE A 235 -0.68 -5.13 7.14
CA ILE A 235 -0.18 -3.76 7.01
C ILE A 235 -1.01 -2.98 5.97
N ILE A 236 -1.39 -3.59 4.85
CA ILE A 236 -2.27 -2.95 3.85
C ILE A 236 -3.62 -2.59 4.48
N GLY A 237 -4.26 -3.55 5.16
CA GLY A 237 -5.54 -3.33 5.85
C GLY A 237 -5.44 -2.25 6.94
N CYS A 238 -4.39 -2.29 7.76
CA CYS A 238 -4.17 -1.30 8.80
C CYS A 238 -4.04 0.11 8.22
N ASN A 239 -3.30 0.28 7.11
CA ASN A 239 -3.24 1.56 6.43
C ASN A 239 -4.65 2.02 5.98
N ALA A 240 -5.42 1.17 5.29
CA ALA A 240 -6.76 1.55 4.87
C ALA A 240 -7.64 2.05 6.04
N VAL A 241 -7.58 1.39 7.19
CA VAL A 241 -8.30 1.80 8.41
C VAL A 241 -7.78 3.13 8.96
N LEU A 242 -6.46 3.35 9.00
CA LEU A 242 -5.88 4.62 9.47
C LEU A 242 -6.29 5.81 8.59
N ASP A 243 -6.48 5.62 7.28
CA ASP A 243 -6.99 6.67 6.39
C ASP A 243 -8.43 7.06 6.74
N ILE A 244 -9.30 6.07 6.99
CA ILE A 244 -10.69 6.29 7.43
C ILE A 244 -10.71 7.07 8.75
N LEU A 245 -9.91 6.63 9.72
CA LEU A 245 -9.84 7.23 11.06
C LEU A 245 -9.15 8.60 11.08
N GLY A 246 -8.44 8.98 10.03
CA GLY A 246 -7.75 10.27 9.96
C GLY A 246 -6.34 10.30 10.54
N PHE A 247 -5.77 9.17 10.96
CA PHE A 247 -4.41 9.10 11.48
C PHE A 247 -3.38 9.21 10.34
N GLN A 248 -2.70 10.35 10.24
CA GLN A 248 -1.80 10.66 9.12
C GLN A 248 -2.45 10.41 7.74
N ALA A 249 -3.78 10.56 7.66
CA ALA A 249 -4.55 10.23 6.48
C ALA A 249 -4.18 11.11 5.28
N GLU A 250 -4.15 10.51 4.10
CA GLU A 250 -3.80 11.21 2.87
C GLU A 250 -5.06 11.74 2.18
N LYS A 251 -5.23 13.07 2.06
CA LYS A 251 -6.41 13.67 1.40
C LYS A 251 -6.63 13.20 -0.05
N LYS A 252 -5.58 12.68 -0.70
CA LYS A 252 -5.67 12.06 -2.03
C LYS A 252 -6.52 10.79 -2.04
N CYS A 253 -6.77 10.13 -0.91
CA CYS A 253 -7.65 8.96 -0.85
C CYS A 253 -9.10 9.28 -1.26
N ARG A 254 -9.48 10.55 -1.26
CA ARG A 254 -10.80 11.04 -1.71
C ARG A 254 -10.86 11.32 -3.22
N LYS A 255 -9.81 10.99 -3.97
CA LYS A 255 -9.69 11.31 -5.40
C LYS A 255 -9.37 10.05 -6.19
N LEU A 256 -10.28 9.65 -7.08
CA LEU A 256 -10.13 8.48 -7.94
C LEU A 256 -8.81 8.47 -8.70
N ASN A 257 -8.45 9.58 -9.33
CA ASN A 257 -7.19 9.69 -10.09
C ASN A 257 -5.91 9.74 -9.23
N LYS A 258 -6.00 9.62 -7.89
CA LYS A 258 -4.85 9.63 -6.99
C LYS A 258 -4.81 8.47 -5.99
N ILE A 259 -5.86 7.66 -5.86
CA ILE A 259 -5.94 6.59 -4.86
C ILE A 259 -4.84 5.53 -5.02
N HIS A 260 -4.40 5.26 -6.25
CA HIS A 260 -3.26 4.39 -6.51
C HIS A 260 -1.97 4.80 -5.78
N ASN A 261 -1.74 6.10 -5.54
CA ASN A 261 -0.56 6.55 -4.78
C ASN A 261 -0.70 6.15 -3.31
N VAL A 262 -1.92 6.21 -2.75
CA VAL A 262 -2.19 5.81 -1.35
C VAL A 262 -2.01 4.30 -1.18
N ARG A 263 -2.48 3.50 -2.14
CA ARG A 263 -2.25 2.05 -2.17
C ARG A 263 -0.76 1.72 -2.26
N SER A 264 -0.03 2.43 -3.12
CA SER A 264 1.41 2.25 -3.31
C SER A 264 2.20 2.60 -2.04
N ASP A 265 1.86 3.70 -1.34
CA ASP A 265 2.48 4.05 -0.05
C ASP A 265 2.30 2.92 0.98
N ALA A 266 1.09 2.33 1.06
CA ALA A 266 0.82 1.18 1.93
C ALA A 266 1.65 -0.05 1.52
N GLY A 267 1.78 -0.30 0.20
CA GLY A 267 2.63 -1.34 -0.37
C GLY A 267 4.10 -1.19 0.03
N HIS A 268 4.65 0.02 -0.03
CA HIS A 268 6.02 0.30 0.42
C HIS A 268 6.21 0.06 1.92
N ILE A 269 5.25 0.46 2.76
CA ILE A 269 5.28 0.15 4.20
C ILE A 269 5.23 -1.38 4.39
N ALA A 270 4.36 -2.08 3.68
CA ALA A 270 4.21 -3.53 3.83
C ALA A 270 5.48 -4.30 3.37
N MET A 271 6.11 -3.89 2.27
CA MET A 271 7.38 -4.48 1.81
C MET A 271 8.55 -4.11 2.72
N GLY A 272 8.57 -2.90 3.25
CA GLY A 272 9.59 -2.44 4.19
C GLY A 272 9.68 -3.28 5.47
N ALA A 273 8.57 -3.88 5.91
CA ALA A 273 8.51 -4.73 7.11
C ALA A 273 9.41 -5.98 7.05
N TYR A 274 9.83 -6.41 5.86
CA TYR A 274 10.75 -7.53 5.66
C TYR A 274 12.23 -7.09 5.66
N CYS A 275 12.50 -5.80 5.82
CA CYS A 275 13.83 -5.21 5.76
C CYS A 275 14.30 -4.74 7.14
N SER A 276 15.60 -4.43 7.25
CA SER A 276 16.16 -3.81 8.46
C SER A 276 15.76 -2.34 8.59
N ALA A 277 15.53 -1.65 7.47
CA ALA A 277 15.06 -0.27 7.46
C ALA A 277 14.22 0.04 6.21
N ILE A 278 13.39 1.09 6.30
CA ILE A 278 12.72 1.73 5.17
C ILE A 278 13.10 3.22 5.12
N LEU A 279 13.52 3.70 3.94
CA LEU A 279 13.83 5.10 3.67
C LEU A 279 12.70 5.76 2.88
N SER A 280 12.23 6.91 3.33
CA SER A 280 11.27 7.73 2.59
C SER A 280 11.44 9.21 2.94
N LYS A 281 11.15 10.09 1.98
CA LYS A 281 11.00 11.53 2.23
C LYS A 281 9.60 11.88 2.74
N ASP A 282 8.63 10.97 2.59
CA ASP A 282 7.27 11.20 3.03
C ASP A 282 7.15 11.00 4.56
N LYS A 283 6.91 12.12 5.25
CA LYS A 283 6.76 12.13 6.71
C LYS A 283 5.54 11.34 7.18
N ARG A 284 4.44 11.30 6.41
CA ARG A 284 3.24 10.53 6.75
C ARG A 284 3.51 9.05 6.62
N LEU A 285 4.13 8.62 5.52
CA LEU A 285 4.53 7.21 5.32
C LEU A 285 5.40 6.74 6.48
N ILE A 286 6.46 7.48 6.82
CA ILE A 286 7.36 7.10 7.92
C ILE A 286 6.66 7.06 9.27
N LYS A 287 5.73 7.98 9.55
CA LYS A 287 4.94 7.95 10.79
C LYS A 287 4.02 6.75 10.86
N ARG A 288 3.32 6.42 9.77
CA ARG A 288 2.46 5.23 9.69
C ARG A 288 3.27 3.94 9.86
N ALA A 289 4.41 3.85 9.17
CA ALA A 289 5.34 2.74 9.34
C ALA A 289 5.79 2.60 10.81
N LYS A 290 6.14 3.69 11.50
CA LYS A 290 6.52 3.66 12.93
C LYS A 290 5.38 3.17 13.82
N ALA A 291 4.16 3.67 13.64
CA ALA A 291 3.00 3.26 14.39
C ALA A 291 2.74 1.75 14.23
N ILE A 292 2.69 1.30 12.97
CA ILE A 292 2.38 -0.09 12.61
C ILE A 292 3.48 -1.05 13.07
N TYR A 293 4.75 -0.72 12.81
CA TYR A 293 5.87 -1.57 13.21
C TYR A 293 6.02 -1.64 14.73
N GLY A 294 5.77 -0.53 15.43
CA GLY A 294 5.76 -0.51 16.89
C GLY A 294 4.70 -1.44 17.47
N TYR A 295 3.48 -1.38 16.94
CA TYR A 295 2.35 -2.21 17.37
C TYR A 295 2.60 -3.70 17.15
N LYS A 296 3.04 -4.09 15.94
CA LYS A 296 3.35 -5.50 15.61
C LYS A 296 4.76 -5.95 16.00
N ARG A 297 5.54 -5.08 16.67
CA ARG A 297 6.92 -5.33 17.10
C ARG A 297 7.84 -5.77 15.95
N ILE A 298 7.66 -5.15 14.79
CA ILE A 298 8.48 -5.38 13.60
C ILE A 298 9.82 -4.66 13.79
N GLY A 299 10.93 -5.38 13.60
CA GLY A 299 12.29 -4.87 13.85
C GLY A 299 12.82 -3.86 12.82
N THR A 300 12.03 -3.51 11.80
CA THR A 300 12.39 -2.55 10.76
C THR A 300 12.43 -1.14 11.31
N SER A 301 13.47 -0.38 10.96
CA SER A 301 13.60 1.04 11.31
C SER A 301 13.07 1.97 10.22
N PRO A 302 12.00 2.76 10.46
CA PRO A 302 11.54 3.77 9.49
C PRO A 302 12.35 5.07 9.62
N ILE A 303 12.97 5.48 8.52
CA ILE A 303 13.91 6.62 8.47
C ILE A 303 13.39 7.68 7.51
N LEU A 304 13.16 8.88 8.05
CA LEU A 304 12.79 10.05 7.27
C LEU A 304 14.03 10.69 6.67
N VAL A 305 14.09 10.79 5.35
CA VAL A 305 15.13 11.52 4.63
C VAL A 305 14.74 12.99 4.56
N THR A 306 15.48 13.85 5.26
CA THR A 306 15.28 15.30 5.25
C THR A 306 16.44 16.01 4.57
N GLN A 307 16.15 16.97 3.70
CA GLN A 307 17.17 17.89 3.22
C GLN A 307 17.57 18.85 4.36
N ARG A 308 18.84 18.90 4.73
CA ARG A 308 19.33 20.02 5.54
C ARG A 308 19.43 21.23 4.62
N LEU A 309 18.64 22.26 4.88
CA LEU A 309 18.92 23.59 4.33
C LEU A 309 20.24 24.03 4.95
N THR A 310 21.31 24.04 4.16
CA THR A 310 22.49 24.82 4.50
C THR A 310 22.06 26.28 4.51
N SER A 311 21.85 26.84 5.70
CA SER A 311 21.77 28.29 5.88
C SER A 311 23.13 28.85 5.48
N ASP A 312 23.24 29.24 4.22
CA ASP A 312 24.48 29.72 3.62
C ASP A 312 24.72 31.16 4.11
N CYS A 313 25.55 31.28 5.14
CA CYS A 313 26.36 32.48 5.30
C CYS A 313 27.33 32.46 4.12
N GLY A 314 27.05 33.30 3.12
CA GLY A 314 27.48 33.15 1.74
C GLY A 314 28.85 32.53 1.49
N ARG A 315 28.87 31.45 0.72
CA ARG A 315 29.78 31.21 -0.40
C ARG A 315 29.33 29.96 -1.14
N LYS A 316 29.02 30.13 -2.44
CA LYS A 316 28.72 29.07 -3.41
C LYS A 316 29.58 27.82 -3.16
N SER A 317 28.96 26.77 -2.64
CA SER A 317 29.46 25.40 -2.73
C SER A 317 28.28 24.45 -2.88
N ILE A 318 28.46 23.44 -3.74
CA ILE A 318 27.45 22.47 -4.14
C ILE A 318 27.06 21.60 -2.93
N PRO A 319 25.77 21.41 -2.62
CA PRO A 319 25.37 20.63 -1.46
C PRO A 319 25.56 19.13 -1.73
N THR A 320 26.45 18.49 -0.97
CA THR A 320 26.55 17.03 -0.92
C THR A 320 26.00 16.59 0.44
N THR A 321 24.90 15.83 0.45
CA THR A 321 24.38 15.19 1.67
C THR A 321 24.90 13.75 1.69
N GLN A 322 25.78 13.41 2.62
CA GLN A 322 26.15 12.02 2.91
C GLN A 322 25.08 11.39 3.82
N ILE A 323 24.61 10.20 3.43
CA ILE A 323 23.80 9.27 4.25
C ILE A 323 24.71 8.16 4.76
#